data_AF-A0A845XD24-F1
#
_entry.id   AF-A0A845XD24-F1
#
_cell.length_a   1.000
_cell.length_b   1.000
_cell.length_c   1.000
_cell.angle_alpha   90.00
_cell.angle_beta   90.00
_cell.angle_gamma   90.00
#
_symmetry.space_group_name_H-M   'P 1'
#
loop_
_entity.id
_entity.type
_entity.pdbx_description
1 polymer ?
#
loop_
_entity_poly.entity_id
_entity_poly.type
_entity_poly.pdbx_seq_one_letter_code
_entity_poly.pdbx_strand_id
1 'polypeptide(L)'
;LQAGADFIQTEGGTVAQPHSPGTLGLIEKAAPTLAAAHAISRAVSVPVICASGLSDVTVPMAIAAGAAGVGVGSAINQLNSEVAMVAAVRRLVEALNRTPNAHPSPQSV
;
A
#
# COMPACT_ATOMS: atom_id res chain seq x y z
N LEU A 1 2.14 15.71 17.69
CA LEU A 1 0.73 15.76 17.21
C LEU A 1 -0.18 15.87 18.43
N GLN A 2 -1.19 16.74 18.40
CA GLN A 2 -2.11 16.95 19.54
C GLN A 2 -2.93 15.69 19.91
N ALA A 3 -3.21 14.80 18.96
CA ALA A 3 -4.02 13.60 19.18
C ALA A 3 -3.24 12.38 19.72
N GLY A 4 -1.91 12.44 19.80
CA GLY A 4 -1.08 11.35 20.37
C GLY A 4 -1.06 10.04 19.60
N ALA A 5 -1.47 10.00 18.32
CA ALA A 5 -1.47 8.79 17.52
C ALA A 5 -0.06 8.35 17.09
N ASP A 6 0.24 7.04 17.21
CA ASP A 6 1.51 6.43 16.79
C ASP A 6 1.57 6.17 15.27
N PHE A 7 0.42 6.00 14.63
CA PHE A 7 0.28 5.78 13.19
C PHE A 7 -0.90 6.57 12.63
N ILE A 8 -0.80 6.97 11.36
CA ILE A 8 -1.90 7.55 10.59
C ILE A 8 -2.24 6.60 9.45
N GLN A 9 -3.43 6.00 9.45
CA GLN A 9 -3.91 5.25 8.29
C GLN A 9 -4.66 6.18 7.33
N THR A 10 -4.27 6.11 6.07
CA THR A 10 -4.96 6.79 4.96
C THR A 10 -5.99 5.85 4.36
N GLU A 11 -7.13 6.42 4.01
CA GLU A 11 -8.16 5.75 3.22
C GLU A 11 -8.22 6.44 1.86
N GLY A 12 -7.94 5.71 0.79
CA GLY A 12 -8.33 6.13 -0.55
C GLY A 12 -9.83 5.98 -0.73
N GLY A 13 -10.44 6.81 -1.59
CA GLY A 13 -11.86 6.74 -1.90
C GLY A 13 -12.32 5.29 -2.07
N THR A 14 -13.20 4.83 -1.18
CA THR A 14 -13.65 3.44 -1.06
C THR A 14 -14.36 2.92 -2.32
N VAL A 15 -14.61 3.81 -3.28
CA VAL A 15 -15.39 3.59 -4.51
C VAL A 15 -14.58 3.89 -5.77
N ALA A 16 -13.26 3.69 -5.76
CA ALA A 16 -12.49 3.74 -7.00
C ALA A 16 -13.00 2.66 -7.96
N GLN A 17 -13.63 3.08 -9.05
CA GLN A 17 -14.10 2.22 -10.14
C GLN A 17 -13.04 2.25 -11.24
N PRO A 18 -12.14 1.26 -11.30
CA PRO A 18 -11.17 1.19 -12.37
C PRO A 18 -11.88 1.03 -13.72
N HIS A 19 -11.42 1.77 -14.72
CA HIS A 19 -11.89 1.65 -16.10
C HIS A 19 -11.16 0.51 -16.81
N SER A 20 -9.89 0.32 -16.47
CA SER A 20 -9.03 -0.64 -17.13
C SER A 20 -9.09 -2.01 -16.44
N PRO A 21 -8.99 -3.13 -17.19
CA PRO A 21 -8.83 -4.44 -16.60
C PRO A 21 -7.39 -4.69 -16.11
N GLY A 22 -7.21 -5.80 -15.38
CA GLY A 22 -5.88 -6.32 -15.02
C GLY A 22 -5.04 -5.37 -14.16
N THR A 23 -3.72 -5.38 -14.36
CA THR A 23 -2.74 -4.61 -13.58
C THR A 23 -3.02 -3.11 -13.60
N LEU A 24 -3.40 -2.54 -14.75
CA LEU A 24 -3.71 -1.12 -14.85
C LEU A 24 -4.93 -0.78 -13.98
N GLY A 25 -5.97 -1.61 -14.00
CA GLY A 25 -7.13 -1.46 -13.12
C GLY A 25 -6.78 -1.54 -11.63
N LEU A 26 -5.84 -2.41 -11.25
CA LEU A 26 -5.34 -2.47 -9.87
C LEU A 26 -4.65 -1.17 -9.46
N ILE A 27 -3.86 -0.57 -10.37
CA ILE A 27 -3.18 0.72 -10.14
C ILE A 27 -4.20 1.85 -10.06
N GLU A 28 -5.16 1.92 -10.99
CA GLU A 28 -6.26 2.91 -10.98
C GLU A 28 -7.03 2.86 -9.67
N LYS A 29 -7.37 1.65 -9.20
CA LYS A 29 -8.07 1.45 -7.93
C LYS A 29 -7.25 1.93 -6.72
N ALA A 30 -5.94 1.73 -6.73
CA ALA A 30 -5.05 2.14 -5.65
C ALA A 30 -4.64 3.62 -5.71
N ALA A 31 -4.75 4.28 -6.87
CA ALA A 31 -4.22 5.63 -7.09
C ALA A 31 -4.66 6.67 -6.04
N PRO A 32 -5.93 6.73 -5.60
CA PRO A 32 -6.35 7.70 -4.58
C PRO A 32 -5.61 7.51 -3.25
N THR A 33 -5.43 6.27 -2.79
CA THR A 33 -4.71 6.04 -1.53
C THR A 33 -3.21 6.25 -1.67
N LEU A 34 -2.62 5.90 -2.83
CA LEU A 34 -1.20 6.14 -3.08
C LEU A 34 -0.89 7.65 -3.05
N ALA A 35 -1.76 8.47 -3.64
CA ALA A 35 -1.65 9.92 -3.59
C ALA A 35 -1.80 10.46 -2.17
N ALA A 36 -2.74 9.94 -1.38
CA ALA A 36 -2.94 10.33 0.02
C ALA A 36 -1.71 9.97 0.88
N ALA A 37 -1.20 8.74 0.76
CA ALA A 37 0.00 8.29 1.47
C ALA A 37 1.21 9.16 1.10
N HIS A 38 1.38 9.50 -0.18
CA HIS A 38 2.45 10.38 -0.64
C HIS A 38 2.37 11.79 -0.04
N ALA A 39 1.19 12.40 -0.09
CA ALA A 39 0.99 13.75 0.43
C ALA A 39 1.18 13.81 1.95
N ILE A 40 0.59 12.87 2.69
CA ILE A 40 0.57 12.89 4.15
C ILE A 40 1.94 12.52 4.71
N SER A 41 2.61 11.48 4.19
CA SER A 41 3.92 11.04 4.69
C SER A 41 5.01 12.12 4.59
N ARG A 42 4.86 13.09 3.69
CA ARG A 42 5.78 14.23 3.55
C ARG A 42 5.39 15.42 4.42
N ALA A 43 4.15 15.50 4.87
CA ALA A 43 3.63 16.59 5.68
C ALA A 43 3.77 16.33 7.19
N VAL A 44 3.96 15.08 7.61
CA VAL A 44 3.97 14.69 9.03
C VAL A 44 5.16 13.79 9.34
N SER A 45 5.62 13.81 10.60
CA SER A 45 6.67 12.91 11.09
C SER A 45 6.14 11.57 11.61
N VAL A 46 4.82 11.42 11.75
CA VAL A 46 4.20 10.18 12.24
C VAL A 46 4.08 9.17 11.10
N PRO A 47 4.47 7.90 11.30
CA PRO A 47 4.36 6.87 10.28
C PRO A 47 2.98 6.74 9.67
N VAL A 48 2.93 6.71 8.33
CA VAL A 48 1.68 6.64 7.57
C VAL A 48 1.44 5.23 7.05
N ILE A 49 0.25 4.69 7.26
CA ILE A 49 -0.22 3.42 6.70
C ILE A 49 -1.09 3.72 5.47
N CYS A 50 -0.82 3.06 4.35
CA CYS A 50 -1.63 3.15 3.14
C CYS A 50 -2.65 2.02 3.12
N ALA A 51 -3.95 2.31 2.97
CA ALA A 51 -5.01 1.29 2.95
C ALA A 51 -6.04 1.56 1.84
N SER A 52 -6.94 0.61 1.60
CA SER A 52 -7.98 0.66 0.56
C SER A 52 -7.47 0.39 -0.86
N GLY A 53 -8.11 -0.57 -1.55
CA GLY A 53 -7.82 -0.86 -2.96
C GLY A 53 -6.45 -1.51 -3.26
N LEU A 54 -5.69 -1.91 -2.25
CA LEU A 54 -4.36 -2.49 -2.43
C LEU A 54 -4.41 -3.96 -2.90
N SER A 55 -3.36 -4.34 -3.63
CA SER A 55 -3.11 -5.68 -4.16
C SER A 55 -1.62 -5.98 -4.10
N ASP A 56 -1.22 -7.22 -4.42
CA ASP A 56 0.19 -7.59 -4.55
C ASP A 56 0.95 -6.77 -5.60
N VAL A 57 0.26 -6.20 -6.59
CA VAL A 57 0.85 -5.25 -7.54
C VAL A 57 1.16 -3.90 -6.87
N THR A 58 0.29 -3.43 -5.99
CA THR A 58 0.30 -2.03 -5.53
C THR A 58 0.83 -1.84 -4.11
N VAL A 59 0.96 -2.90 -3.30
CA VAL A 59 1.62 -2.79 -1.98
C VAL A 59 3.07 -2.30 -2.06
N PRO A 60 3.91 -2.68 -3.04
CA PRO A 60 5.26 -2.11 -3.16
C PRO A 60 5.20 -0.63 -3.54
N MET A 61 4.23 -0.23 -4.37
CA MET A 61 4.02 1.17 -4.76
C MET A 61 3.61 2.02 -3.55
N ALA A 62 2.83 1.48 -2.61
CA ALA A 62 2.47 2.17 -1.38
C ALA A 62 3.71 2.48 -0.52
N ILE A 63 4.62 1.52 -0.38
CA ILE A 63 5.90 1.75 0.30
C ILE A 63 6.72 2.81 -0.44
N ALA A 64 6.84 2.70 -1.77
CA ALA A 64 7.56 3.68 -2.59
C ALA A 64 6.93 5.09 -2.53
N ALA A 65 5.62 5.19 -2.33
CA ALA A 65 4.91 6.45 -2.17
C ALA A 65 5.23 7.16 -0.84
N GLY A 66 5.75 6.45 0.16
CA GLY A 66 6.11 6.98 1.48
C GLY A 66 5.36 6.34 2.65
N ALA A 67 4.59 5.28 2.41
CA ALA A 67 3.93 4.56 3.50
C ALA A 67 4.95 3.75 4.32
N ALA A 68 4.81 3.78 5.64
CA ALA A 68 5.55 2.94 6.58
C ALA A 68 4.93 1.53 6.72
N GLY A 69 3.69 1.35 6.23
CA GLY A 69 2.99 0.07 6.24
C GLY A 69 1.75 0.10 5.34
N VAL A 70 1.11 -1.05 5.18
CA VAL A 70 -0.10 -1.21 4.35
C VAL A 70 -1.23 -1.92 5.08
N GLY A 71 -2.46 -1.42 4.91
CA GLY A 71 -3.69 -2.04 5.40
C GLY A 71 -4.35 -2.90 4.31
N VAL A 72 -4.52 -4.20 4.58
CA VAL A 72 -4.95 -5.21 3.58
C VAL A 72 -6.22 -5.96 3.97
N GLY A 73 -7.00 -5.43 4.94
CA GLY A 73 -8.16 -6.11 5.53
C GLY A 73 -9.17 -6.61 4.50
N SER A 74 -9.66 -5.73 3.61
CA SER A 74 -10.66 -6.09 2.58
C SER A 74 -10.13 -7.04 1.51
N ALA A 75 -8.83 -7.01 1.21
CA ALA A 75 -8.20 -7.92 0.27
C ALA A 75 -8.12 -9.37 0.81
N ILE A 76 -8.28 -9.55 2.13
CA ILE A 76 -8.17 -10.85 2.80
C ILE A 76 -9.55 -11.31 3.29
N ASN A 77 -10.28 -10.50 4.06
CA ASN A 77 -11.48 -10.93 4.77
C ASN A 77 -12.71 -11.16 3.90
N GLN A 78 -12.65 -10.82 2.60
CA GLN A 78 -13.71 -11.06 1.62
C GLN A 78 -13.50 -12.35 0.82
N LEU A 79 -12.44 -13.13 1.13
CA LEU A 79 -12.18 -14.40 0.47
C LEU A 79 -12.99 -15.54 1.09
N ASN A 80 -13.30 -16.55 0.29
CA ASN A 80 -14.25 -17.60 0.66
C ASN A 80 -13.65 -18.78 1.46
N SER A 81 -12.35 -18.75 1.78
CA SER A 81 -11.71 -19.82 2.56
C SER A 81 -10.43 -19.36 3.26
N GLU A 82 -10.08 -20.02 4.36
CA GLU A 82 -8.83 -19.78 5.08
C GLU A 82 -7.59 -20.02 4.22
N VAL A 83 -7.63 -21.04 3.36
CA VAL A 83 -6.54 -21.32 2.42
C VAL A 83 -6.35 -20.15 1.45
N ALA A 84 -7.44 -19.57 0.93
CA ALA A 84 -7.37 -18.39 0.07
C ALA A 84 -6.82 -17.16 0.82
N MET A 85 -7.25 -16.96 2.08
CA MET A 85 -6.74 -15.90 2.93
C MET A 85 -5.23 -16.02 3.18
N VAL A 86 -4.75 -17.21 3.55
CA VAL A 86 -3.32 -17.48 3.76
C VAL A 86 -2.53 -17.27 2.47
N ALA A 87 -3.05 -17.74 1.32
CA ALA A 87 -2.42 -17.51 0.03
C ALA A 87 -2.33 -16.03 -0.33
N ALA A 88 -3.38 -15.24 -0.07
CA ALA A 88 -3.39 -13.80 -0.30
C ALA A 88 -2.37 -13.08 0.59
N VAL A 89 -2.30 -13.39 1.89
CA VAL A 89 -1.30 -12.85 2.81
C VAL A 89 0.12 -13.16 2.30
N ARG A 90 0.39 -14.41 1.92
CA ARG A 90 1.71 -14.82 1.39
C ARG A 90 2.09 -14.03 0.13
N ARG A 91 1.16 -13.85 -0.81
CA ARG A 91 1.39 -13.06 -2.03
C ARG A 91 1.75 -11.60 -1.72
N LEU A 92 1.04 -10.99 -0.77
CA LEU A 92 1.29 -9.60 -0.37
C LEU A 92 2.67 -9.45 0.30
N VAL A 93 3.01 -10.35 1.21
CA VAL A 93 4.33 -10.36 1.88
C VAL A 93 5.46 -10.59 0.86
N GLU A 94 5.27 -11.52 -0.07
CA GLU A 94 6.26 -11.78 -1.13
C GLU A 94 6.45 -10.56 -2.04
N ALA A 95 5.36 -9.88 -2.42
CA ALA A 95 5.45 -8.66 -3.23
C ALA A 95 6.26 -7.57 -2.53
N LEU A 96 6.07 -7.36 -1.22
CA LEU A 96 6.84 -6.40 -0.44
C LEU A 96 8.34 -6.76 -0.40
N ASN A 97 8.66 -8.04 -0.26
CA ASN A 97 10.05 -8.52 -0.19
C ASN A 97 10.78 -8.56 -1.54
N ARG A 98 10.07 -8.47 -2.67
CA ARG A 98 10.66 -8.43 -4.02
C ARG A 98 11.13 -7.04 -4.43
N THR A 99 10.82 -6.01 -3.65
CA THR A 99 11.28 -4.63 -3.93
C THR A 99 12.79 -4.57 -3.69
N PRO A 100 13.65 -4.35 -4.71
CA PRO A 100 15.06 -4.12 -4.47
C PRO A 100 15.20 -2.89 -3.59
N ASN A 101 16.03 -2.98 -2.55
CA ASN A 101 16.42 -1.81 -1.77
C ASN A 101 16.67 -0.62 -2.70
N ALA A 102 16.08 0.53 -2.36
CA ALA A 102 16.34 1.78 -3.06
C ALA A 102 17.85 1.92 -3.29
N HIS A 103 18.22 2.29 -4.53
CA HIS A 103 19.55 2.56 -5.05
C HIS A 103 20.63 2.72 -3.95
N PRO A 104 21.69 1.88 -3.90
CA PRO A 104 22.84 2.21 -3.07
C PRO A 104 23.33 3.59 -3.51
N SER A 105 23.53 4.50 -2.55
CA SER A 105 24.15 5.80 -2.80
C SER A 105 25.38 5.62 -3.69
N PRO A 106 25.62 6.48 -4.70
CA PRO A 106 26.82 6.40 -5.52
C PRO A 106 28.02 6.32 -4.56
N GLN A 107 28.74 5.21 -4.60
CA GLN A 107 29.97 5.11 -3.83
C GLN A 107 30.88 6.21 -4.36
N SER A 108 31.28 7.11 -3.48
CA SER A 108 32.22 8.17 -3.77
C SER A 108 33.47 7.57 -4.40
N VAL A 109 33.72 7.97 -5.65
CA VAL A 109 35.03 7.87 -6.30
C VAL A 109 36.11 8.55 -5.46
#